data_AF-A0A255Z561-F1
#
_entry.id   AF-A0A255Z561-F1
#
_cell.length_a   1.000
_cell.length_b   1.000
_cell.length_c   1.000
_cell.angle_alpha   90.00
_cell.angle_beta   90.00
_cell.angle_gamma   90.00
#
_symmetry.space_group_name_H-M   'P 1'
#
loop_
_entity.id
_entity.type
_entity.pdbx_description
1 polymer ?
#
loop_
_entity_poly.entity_id
_entity_poly.type
_entity_poly.pdbx_seq_one_letter_code
_entity_poly.pdbx_strand_id
1 'polypeptide(L)'
;MENSHPPAAIRAQHRAEDLARRLPPLLVAAERIAATVAQGAHGRRRVGTGETFWQFRRYQPGDAHNRIDWRQTGKSTHVFVRENEWEAAQTVWVWRDDSPSMNWRSDRNLPTKRDRADLLSLALSALLLRGGERVHLAGSDVPPSAARSILPRLADWLTGQIYTHDGPGLPPASVRLPRHAQAVLFGDLLSPLDRIEASVARLSGRGVRGHLVQVLDPGEETLPYAGRVRFKGLEGEGSLLVPRVDGVRDAYRERLAAQRDGLAGIARAAGWTLTLHRTDKPPQMALLSLWTALSGEG
;
A
#
# COMPACT_ATOMS: atom_id res chain seq x y z
N MET A 1 23.41 -23.35 22.42
CA MET A 1 22.12 -23.27 21.73
C MET A 1 21.92 -21.84 21.28
N GLU A 2 22.37 -21.54 20.07
CA GLU A 2 22.26 -20.21 19.49
C GLU A 2 20.82 -20.02 19.02
N ASN A 3 20.09 -19.10 19.67
CA ASN A 3 18.73 -18.77 19.31
C ASN A 3 18.74 -18.11 17.92
N SER A 4 18.56 -18.92 16.88
CA SER A 4 18.43 -18.49 15.49
C SER A 4 17.16 -17.65 15.34
N HIS A 5 17.25 -16.34 15.63
CA HIS A 5 16.18 -15.42 15.32
C HIS A 5 15.90 -15.47 13.81
N PRO A 6 14.65 -15.72 13.38
CA PRO A 6 14.33 -15.78 11.96
C PRO A 6 14.68 -14.43 11.30
N PRO A 7 15.20 -14.41 10.05
CA PRO A 7 15.56 -13.19 9.32
C PRO A 7 14.48 -12.09 9.44
N ALA A 8 14.89 -10.82 9.45
CA ALA A 8 14.00 -9.68 9.64
C ALA A 8 12.78 -9.71 8.70
N ALA A 9 12.99 -10.13 7.44
CA ALA A 9 11.95 -10.34 6.45
C ALA A 9 10.87 -11.36 6.87
N ILE A 10 11.26 -12.52 7.40
CA ILE A 10 10.32 -13.56 7.86
C ILE A 10 9.45 -13.03 9.00
N ARG A 11 10.05 -12.29 9.96
CA ARG A 11 9.29 -11.68 11.06
C ARG A 11 8.31 -10.61 10.55
N ALA A 12 8.75 -9.78 9.62
CA ALA A 12 7.89 -8.76 9.02
C ALA A 12 6.71 -9.41 8.26
N GLN A 13 6.98 -10.45 7.47
CA GLN A 13 5.96 -11.23 6.76
C GLN A 13 4.92 -11.83 7.72
N HIS A 14 5.33 -12.58 8.74
CA HIS A 14 4.39 -13.22 9.66
C HIS A 14 3.50 -12.19 10.38
N ARG A 15 4.09 -11.08 10.85
CA ARG A 15 3.31 -9.99 11.49
C ARG A 15 2.34 -9.33 10.52
N ALA A 16 2.72 -9.17 9.26
CA ALA A 16 1.86 -8.62 8.22
C ALA A 16 0.69 -9.55 7.88
N GLU A 17 0.94 -10.85 7.76
CA GLU A 17 -0.09 -11.86 7.53
C GLU A 17 -1.06 -11.97 8.71
N ASP A 18 -0.57 -11.93 9.95
CA ASP A 18 -1.40 -11.86 11.17
C ASP A 18 -2.31 -10.65 11.18
N LEU A 19 -1.79 -9.50 10.76
CA LEU A 19 -2.54 -8.27 10.69
C LEU A 19 -3.62 -8.35 9.60
N ALA A 20 -3.24 -8.79 8.40
CA ALA A 20 -4.13 -8.94 7.27
C ALA A 20 -5.27 -9.93 7.57
N ARG A 21 -4.99 -11.06 8.24
CA ARG A 21 -6.00 -12.09 8.56
C ARG A 21 -7.21 -11.57 9.34
N ARG A 22 -7.08 -10.44 10.04
CA ARG A 22 -8.16 -9.80 10.81
C ARG A 22 -9.17 -9.04 9.97
N LEU A 23 -8.88 -8.81 8.70
CA LEU A 23 -9.77 -8.15 7.76
C LEU A 23 -10.17 -9.09 6.61
N PRO A 24 -11.34 -8.85 5.99
CA PRO A 24 -11.72 -9.53 4.75
C PRO A 24 -10.67 -9.33 3.65
N PRO A 25 -10.57 -10.26 2.69
CA PRO A 25 -9.81 -10.02 1.47
C PRO A 25 -10.16 -8.67 0.83
N LEU A 26 -9.18 -7.99 0.23
CA LEU A 26 -9.38 -6.68 -0.39
C LEU A 26 -9.45 -6.82 -1.90
N LEU A 27 -10.60 -6.43 -2.47
CA LEU A 27 -10.78 -6.14 -3.89
C LEU A 27 -10.81 -4.63 -4.05
N VAL A 28 -10.08 -4.09 -5.02
CA VAL A 28 -10.01 -2.64 -5.22
C VAL A 28 -11.26 -2.17 -5.97
N ALA A 29 -11.86 -1.08 -5.52
CA ALA A 29 -12.91 -0.34 -6.23
C ALA A 29 -12.35 0.26 -7.53
N ALA A 30 -12.22 -0.58 -8.54
CA ALA A 30 -12.24 -0.14 -9.91
C ALA A 30 -13.66 -0.32 -10.43
N GLU A 31 -14.25 0.76 -10.96
CA GLU A 31 -15.41 0.67 -11.82
C GLU A 31 -15.10 -0.35 -12.93
N ARG A 32 -15.58 -1.58 -12.75
CA ARG A 32 -15.55 -2.67 -13.73
C ARG A 32 -16.30 -2.33 -15.03
N ILE A 33 -16.85 -1.12 -15.16
CA ILE A 33 -17.85 -0.78 -16.16
C ILE A 33 -17.25 -0.01 -17.36
N ALA A 34 -16.20 0.80 -17.20
CA ALA A 34 -15.73 1.63 -18.33
C ALA A 34 -14.91 0.86 -19.40
N ALA A 35 -14.12 -0.14 -19.01
CA ALA A 35 -13.34 -0.93 -19.97
C ALA A 35 -14.21 -1.90 -20.80
N THR A 36 -15.38 -2.28 -20.27
CA THR A 36 -16.35 -3.16 -20.94
C THR A 36 -17.23 -2.39 -21.93
N VAL A 37 -17.42 -1.08 -21.71
CA VAL A 37 -18.28 -0.23 -22.55
C VAL A 37 -17.48 0.46 -23.68
N ALA A 38 -16.19 0.71 -23.51
CA ALA A 38 -15.35 1.38 -24.52
C ALA A 38 -14.87 0.47 -25.68
N GLN A 39 -15.03 -0.86 -25.58
CA GLN A 39 -14.82 -1.78 -26.70
C GLN A 39 -16.16 -2.43 -27.06
N GLY A 40 -16.90 -1.76 -27.93
CA GLY A 40 -18.26 -2.13 -28.32
C GLY A 40 -18.44 -3.62 -28.56
N ALA A 41 -19.53 -4.16 -28.01
CA ALA A 41 -20.24 -5.42 -28.29
C ALA A 41 -19.48 -6.74 -28.53
N HIS A 42 -18.27 -6.79 -29.09
CA HIS A 42 -17.44 -7.98 -29.31
C HIS A 42 -15.97 -7.66 -29.02
N GLY A 43 -15.53 -7.89 -27.77
CA GLY A 43 -14.11 -7.72 -27.42
C GLY A 43 -13.80 -8.10 -25.98
N ARG A 44 -13.42 -9.37 -25.78
CA ARG A 44 -12.84 -9.98 -24.56
C ARG A 44 -13.80 -10.31 -23.41
N ARG A 45 -14.70 -11.25 -23.66
CA ARG A 45 -15.16 -12.21 -22.62
C ARG A 45 -14.33 -13.48 -22.78
N ARG A 46 -13.42 -13.76 -21.84
CA ARG A 46 -12.58 -14.98 -21.81
C ARG A 46 -12.91 -15.79 -20.56
N VAL A 47 -12.84 -17.11 -20.68
CA VAL A 47 -12.99 -18.05 -19.55
C VAL A 47 -11.81 -17.86 -18.57
N GLY A 48 -12.08 -17.76 -17.27
CA GLY A 48 -11.06 -17.46 -16.26
C GLY A 48 -11.34 -18.03 -14.86
N THR A 49 -10.46 -17.70 -13.91
CA THR A 49 -10.45 -18.16 -12.51
C THR A 49 -11.09 -17.18 -11.54
N GLY A 50 -12.14 -16.44 -11.94
CA GLY A 50 -12.89 -15.62 -10.98
C GLY A 50 -13.72 -16.48 -10.03
N GLU A 51 -14.38 -15.87 -9.04
CA GLU A 51 -15.30 -16.57 -8.12
C GLU A 51 -16.77 -16.48 -8.60
N THR A 52 -17.09 -15.47 -9.39
CA THR A 52 -18.42 -15.20 -9.94
C THR A 52 -18.79 -16.23 -10.99
N PHE A 53 -19.91 -16.94 -10.80
CA PHE A 53 -20.43 -17.91 -11.77
C PHE A 53 -20.76 -17.23 -13.11
N TRP A 54 -20.21 -17.74 -14.21
CA TRP A 54 -20.51 -17.26 -15.56
C TRP A 54 -21.51 -18.18 -16.26
N GLN A 55 -21.12 -19.44 -16.51
CA GLN A 55 -21.97 -20.42 -17.16
C GLN A 55 -21.52 -21.84 -16.81
N PHE A 56 -22.39 -22.81 -17.10
CA PHE A 56 -21.97 -24.21 -17.20
C PHE A 56 -21.56 -24.53 -18.63
N ARG A 57 -20.39 -25.14 -18.79
CA ARG A 57 -19.91 -25.68 -20.07
C ARG A 57 -19.83 -27.20 -19.98
N ARG A 58 -20.04 -27.90 -21.09
CA ARG A 58 -19.76 -29.35 -21.18
C ARG A 58 -18.27 -29.61 -20.97
N TYR A 59 -17.96 -30.57 -20.11
CA TYR A 59 -16.60 -31.06 -19.89
C TYR A 59 -15.94 -31.45 -21.21
N GLN A 60 -14.68 -31.05 -21.39
CA GLN A 60 -13.83 -31.48 -22.48
C GLN A 60 -12.58 -32.20 -21.92
N PRO A 61 -12.03 -33.16 -22.66
CA PRO A 61 -10.75 -33.78 -22.30
C PRO A 61 -9.67 -32.72 -22.09
N GLY A 62 -9.10 -32.65 -20.88
CA GLY A 62 -8.13 -31.64 -20.46
C GLY A 62 -8.64 -30.66 -19.39
N ASP A 63 -9.96 -30.64 -19.13
CA ASP A 63 -10.53 -29.85 -18.03
C ASP A 63 -10.14 -30.45 -16.66
N ALA A 64 -9.83 -29.58 -15.69
CA ALA A 64 -9.47 -30.01 -14.34
C ALA A 64 -10.68 -30.60 -13.60
N HIS A 65 -10.51 -31.81 -13.04
CA HIS A 65 -11.58 -32.56 -12.36
C HIS A 65 -12.22 -31.79 -11.18
N ASN A 66 -11.45 -30.93 -10.50
CA ASN A 66 -11.96 -30.10 -9.40
C ASN A 66 -12.92 -28.98 -9.85
N ARG A 67 -13.08 -28.76 -11.16
CA ARG A 67 -14.01 -27.77 -11.73
C ARG A 67 -15.36 -28.38 -12.13
N ILE A 68 -15.51 -29.70 -11.99
CA ILE A 68 -16.76 -30.40 -12.30
C ILE A 68 -17.81 -29.99 -11.28
N ASP A 69 -18.95 -29.51 -11.76
CA ASP A 69 -20.11 -29.27 -10.91
C ASP A 69 -20.96 -30.54 -10.86
N TRP A 70 -20.81 -31.29 -9.77
CA TRP A 70 -21.54 -32.55 -9.57
C TRP A 70 -23.05 -32.34 -9.44
N ARG A 71 -23.48 -31.19 -8.92
CA ARG A 71 -24.90 -30.87 -8.72
C ARG A 71 -25.61 -30.60 -10.05
N GLN A 72 -24.94 -29.92 -10.98
CA GLN A 72 -25.45 -29.69 -12.33
C GLN A 72 -25.33 -30.96 -13.19
N THR A 73 -24.23 -31.70 -13.06
CA THR A 73 -24.03 -32.97 -13.75
C THR A 73 -25.09 -34.00 -13.38
N GLY A 74 -25.49 -34.09 -12.10
CA GLY A 74 -26.55 -35.00 -11.67
C GLY A 74 -27.95 -34.72 -12.24
N LYS A 75 -28.16 -33.56 -12.89
CA LYS A 75 -29.42 -33.18 -13.54
C LYS A 75 -29.42 -33.43 -15.06
N SER A 76 -28.33 -33.98 -15.61
CA SER A 76 -28.16 -34.14 -17.05
C SER A 76 -27.40 -35.43 -17.39
N THR A 77 -27.46 -35.86 -18.65
CA THR A 77 -26.65 -36.98 -19.17
C THR A 77 -25.20 -36.59 -19.50
N HIS A 78 -24.86 -35.30 -19.42
CA HIS A 78 -23.54 -34.77 -19.75
C HIS A 78 -22.84 -34.23 -18.50
N VAL A 79 -21.51 -34.36 -18.45
CA VAL A 79 -20.67 -33.77 -17.40
C VAL A 79 -20.50 -32.28 -17.65
N PHE A 80 -20.75 -31.47 -16.63
CA PHE A 80 -20.60 -30.02 -16.70
C PHE A 80 -19.46 -29.54 -15.81
N VAL A 81 -18.69 -28.60 -16.35
CA VAL A 81 -17.70 -27.81 -15.61
C VAL A 81 -18.25 -26.42 -15.36
N ARG A 82 -17.98 -25.89 -14.17
CA ARG A 82 -18.33 -24.51 -13.80
C ARG A 82 -17.29 -23.55 -14.37
N GLU A 83 -17.73 -22.64 -15.22
CA GLU A 83 -16.92 -21.52 -15.68
C GLU A 83 -17.27 -20.29 -14.87
N ASN A 84 -16.25 -19.61 -14.39
CA ASN A 84 -16.40 -18.37 -13.66
C ASN A 84 -15.96 -17.19 -14.54
N GLU A 85 -16.54 -16.02 -14.28
CA GLU A 85 -16.26 -14.78 -14.99
C GLU A 85 -14.79 -14.38 -14.78
N TRP A 86 -14.13 -13.88 -15.84
CA TRP A 86 -12.80 -13.31 -15.70
C TRP A 86 -12.92 -11.91 -15.11
N GLU A 87 -12.63 -11.78 -13.82
CA GLU A 87 -12.33 -10.47 -13.22
C GLU A 87 -10.88 -10.12 -13.53
N ALA A 88 -10.67 -9.06 -14.29
CA ALA A 88 -9.33 -8.55 -14.57
C ALA A 88 -8.74 -7.99 -13.26
N ALA A 89 -7.93 -8.80 -12.57
CA ALA A 89 -7.20 -8.38 -11.39
C ALA A 89 -6.44 -7.07 -11.66
N GLN A 90 -6.75 -6.04 -10.89
CA GLN A 90 -6.03 -4.78 -10.92
C GLN A 90 -4.63 -5.00 -10.35
N THR A 91 -3.69 -4.17 -10.82
CA THR A 91 -2.35 -4.12 -10.21
C THR A 91 -2.26 -2.91 -9.32
N VAL A 92 -2.06 -3.15 -8.02
CA VAL A 92 -1.79 -2.11 -7.04
C VAL A 92 -0.29 -1.93 -6.88
N TRP A 93 0.15 -0.70 -7.08
CA TRP A 93 1.52 -0.27 -6.99
C TRP A 93 1.76 0.31 -5.59
N VAL A 94 2.53 -0.39 -4.78
CA VAL A 94 2.88 0.06 -3.43
C VAL A 94 4.26 0.69 -3.50
N TRP A 95 4.39 1.91 -3.01
CA TRP A 95 5.68 2.60 -2.86
C TRP A 95 5.87 2.99 -1.41
N ARG A 96 7.08 2.82 -0.89
CA ARG A 96 7.42 3.15 0.48
C ARG A 96 8.68 4.01 0.48
N ASP A 97 8.63 5.10 1.23
CA ASP A 97 9.74 6.02 1.44
C ASP A 97 10.92 5.36 2.19
N ASP A 98 12.10 5.38 1.61
CA ASP A 98 13.35 4.85 2.13
C ASP A 98 14.35 5.92 2.57
N SER A 99 13.91 7.17 2.69
CA SER A 99 14.71 8.26 3.21
C SER A 99 15.24 7.99 4.63
N PRO A 100 16.36 8.63 5.03
CA PRO A 100 16.88 8.55 6.39
C PRO A 100 15.87 8.96 7.47
N SER A 101 14.97 9.90 7.17
CA SER A 101 13.95 10.37 8.13
C SER A 101 13.06 9.23 8.61
N MET A 102 12.79 8.24 7.74
CA MET A 102 11.93 7.10 8.06
C MET A 102 12.54 6.15 9.10
N ASN A 103 13.86 6.19 9.34
CA ASN A 103 14.50 5.38 10.36
C ASN A 103 14.43 6.00 11.77
N TRP A 104 13.82 7.17 11.91
CA TRP A 104 13.70 7.86 13.18
C TRP A 104 12.61 7.26 14.09
N ARG A 105 12.82 7.39 15.41
CA ARG A 105 11.85 7.11 16.47
C ARG A 105 12.17 7.97 17.70
N SER A 106 11.15 8.42 18.42
CA SER A 106 11.34 9.21 19.65
C SER A 106 11.66 8.36 20.88
N ASP A 107 11.13 7.13 20.92
CA ASP A 107 11.28 6.18 22.02
C ASP A 107 11.82 4.85 21.49
N ARG A 108 12.72 4.19 22.23
CA ARG A 108 13.30 2.90 21.86
C ARG A 108 12.29 1.75 21.86
N ASN A 109 11.18 1.89 22.58
CA ASN A 109 10.09 0.92 22.64
C ASN A 109 9.12 1.05 21.47
N LEU A 110 9.21 2.12 20.69
CA LEU A 110 8.40 2.32 19.48
C LEU A 110 9.11 1.73 18.26
N PRO A 111 8.35 1.19 17.28
CA PRO A 111 8.92 0.87 15.98
C PRO A 111 9.36 2.16 15.28
N THR A 112 10.36 2.06 14.40
CA THR A 112 10.66 3.18 13.49
C THR A 112 9.50 3.44 12.54
N LYS A 113 9.43 4.64 11.95
CA LYS A 113 8.45 4.93 10.90
C LYS A 113 8.57 3.93 9.74
N ARG A 114 9.79 3.56 9.37
CA ARG A 114 10.11 2.56 8.34
C ARG A 114 9.55 1.19 8.68
N ASP A 115 9.82 0.65 9.88
CA ASP A 115 9.29 -0.65 10.30
C ASP A 115 7.76 -0.67 10.24
N ARG A 116 7.14 0.47 10.61
CA ARG A 116 5.69 0.62 10.55
C ARG A 116 5.18 0.65 9.10
N ALA A 117 5.83 1.40 8.23
CA ALA A 117 5.48 1.50 6.81
C ALA A 117 5.68 0.17 6.07
N ASP A 118 6.75 -0.57 6.37
CA ASP A 118 7.01 -1.92 5.83
C ASP A 118 5.92 -2.90 6.26
N LEU A 119 5.54 -2.90 7.56
CA LEU A 119 4.45 -3.73 8.08
C LEU A 119 3.12 -3.43 7.38
N LEU A 120 2.75 -2.14 7.24
CA LEU A 120 1.51 -1.75 6.58
C LEU A 120 1.53 -2.09 5.08
N SER A 121 2.65 -1.87 4.39
CA SER A 121 2.83 -2.21 2.98
C SER A 121 2.65 -3.71 2.75
N LEU A 122 3.28 -4.55 3.57
CA LEU A 122 3.16 -6.01 3.48
C LEU A 122 1.77 -6.50 3.87
N ALA A 123 1.15 -5.93 4.89
CA ALA A 123 -0.19 -6.34 5.31
C ALA A 123 -1.24 -5.98 4.26
N LEU A 124 -1.14 -4.79 3.66
CA LEU A 124 -1.96 -4.40 2.52
C LEU A 124 -1.73 -5.34 1.32
N SER A 125 -0.47 -5.66 1.02
CA SER A 125 -0.12 -6.61 -0.04
C SER A 125 -0.77 -7.98 0.21
N ALA A 126 -0.74 -8.47 1.44
CA ALA A 126 -1.37 -9.72 1.82
C ALA A 126 -2.90 -9.69 1.69
N LEU A 127 -3.55 -8.56 2.00
CA LEU A 127 -5.00 -8.38 1.77
C LEU A 127 -5.37 -8.41 0.29
N LEU A 128 -4.61 -7.70 -0.53
CA LEU A 128 -4.79 -7.63 -1.99
C LEU A 128 -4.59 -8.99 -2.66
N LEU A 129 -3.48 -9.67 -2.33
CA LEU A 129 -3.21 -11.03 -2.82
C LEU A 129 -4.24 -12.05 -2.33
N ARG A 130 -4.84 -11.82 -1.16
CA ARG A 130 -5.96 -12.63 -0.68
C ARG A 130 -7.23 -12.42 -1.49
N GLY A 131 -7.48 -11.18 -1.93
CA GLY A 131 -8.60 -10.81 -2.81
C GLY A 131 -8.38 -11.19 -4.28
N GLY A 132 -7.16 -11.60 -4.66
CA GLY A 132 -6.83 -11.96 -6.04
C GLY A 132 -6.27 -10.80 -6.86
N GLU A 133 -6.03 -9.65 -6.23
CA GLU A 133 -5.38 -8.49 -6.86
C GLU A 133 -3.88 -8.75 -7.08
N ARG A 134 -3.32 -8.10 -8.09
CA ARG A 134 -1.87 -8.11 -8.32
C ARG A 134 -1.22 -7.01 -7.49
N VAL A 135 -0.07 -7.30 -6.92
CA VAL A 135 0.73 -6.33 -6.18
C VAL A 135 2.09 -6.17 -6.85
N HIS A 136 2.60 -4.94 -6.86
CA HIS A 136 3.96 -4.64 -7.23
C HIS A 136 4.54 -3.55 -6.32
N LEU A 137 5.78 -3.74 -5.87
CA LEU A 137 6.53 -2.72 -5.16
C LEU A 137 7.20 -1.80 -6.18
N ALA A 138 6.75 -0.56 -6.24
CA ALA A 138 7.23 0.40 -7.23
C ALA A 138 8.71 0.72 -7.00
N GLY A 139 9.54 0.51 -8.03
CA GLY A 139 11.01 0.63 -7.93
C GLY A 139 11.72 -0.68 -7.59
N SER A 140 10.98 -1.77 -7.33
CA SER A 140 11.56 -3.10 -7.15
C SER A 140 11.79 -3.82 -8.49
N ASP A 141 12.71 -4.78 -8.46
CA ASP A 141 12.93 -5.78 -9.52
C ASP A 141 11.95 -6.97 -9.43
N VAL A 142 11.10 -6.99 -8.39
CA VAL A 142 10.12 -8.05 -8.17
C VAL A 142 8.93 -7.86 -9.12
N PRO A 143 8.63 -8.81 -10.03
CA PRO A 143 7.57 -8.61 -11.02
C PRO A 143 6.18 -8.55 -10.36
N PRO A 144 5.22 -7.79 -10.94
CA PRO A 144 3.86 -7.74 -10.43
C PRO A 144 3.18 -9.12 -10.41
N SER A 145 2.65 -9.52 -9.26
CA SER A 145 2.11 -10.88 -9.05
C SER A 145 0.82 -10.87 -8.25
N ALA A 146 -0.11 -11.80 -8.56
CA ALA A 146 -1.26 -12.13 -7.73
C ALA A 146 -1.02 -13.37 -6.85
N ALA A 147 0.14 -14.03 -7.00
CA ALA A 147 0.45 -15.24 -6.24
C ALA A 147 0.86 -14.89 -4.81
N ARG A 148 0.22 -15.53 -3.82
CA ARG A 148 0.53 -15.32 -2.40
C ARG A 148 1.99 -15.65 -2.05
N SER A 149 2.62 -16.56 -2.80
CA SER A 149 4.04 -16.90 -2.66
C SER A 149 5.01 -15.76 -3.00
N ILE A 150 4.52 -14.61 -3.50
CA ILE A 150 5.35 -13.42 -3.71
C ILE A 150 5.67 -12.69 -2.40
N LEU A 151 4.85 -12.84 -1.35
CA LEU A 151 4.99 -12.09 -0.09
C LEU A 151 6.39 -12.18 0.55
N PRO A 152 7.04 -13.35 0.64
CA PRO A 152 8.41 -13.45 1.14
C PRO A 152 9.38 -12.57 0.35
N ARG A 153 9.28 -12.56 -0.99
CA ARG A 153 10.14 -11.72 -1.84
C ARG A 153 9.87 -10.23 -1.67
N LEU A 154 8.60 -9.84 -1.45
CA LEU A 154 8.25 -8.46 -1.13
C LEU A 154 8.84 -8.04 0.22
N ALA A 155 8.79 -8.92 1.22
CA ALA A 155 9.35 -8.68 2.55
C ALA A 155 10.87 -8.58 2.52
N ASP A 156 11.54 -9.48 1.79
CA ASP A 156 12.99 -9.44 1.57
C ASP A 156 13.40 -8.12 0.92
N TRP A 157 12.69 -7.70 -0.14
CA TRP A 157 13.01 -6.45 -0.82
C TRP A 157 12.84 -5.23 0.09
N LEU A 158 11.70 -5.10 0.79
CA LEU A 158 11.42 -3.96 1.68
C LEU A 158 12.41 -3.85 2.84
N THR A 159 12.70 -4.98 3.48
CA THR A 159 13.61 -5.02 4.64
C THR A 159 15.08 -4.93 4.22
N GLY A 160 15.42 -5.36 3.00
CA GLY A 160 16.76 -5.32 2.44
C GLY A 160 17.19 -3.98 1.83
N GLN A 161 16.27 -3.03 1.59
CA GLN A 161 16.65 -1.71 1.08
C GLN A 161 17.60 -0.99 2.04
N ILE A 162 18.79 -0.65 1.57
CA ILE A 162 19.73 0.23 2.29
C ILE A 162 19.31 1.67 2.00
N TYR A 163 19.55 2.60 2.91
CA TYR A 163 19.28 4.04 2.72
C TYR A 163 20.04 4.53 1.49
N THR A 164 19.36 4.64 0.35
CA THR A 164 20.02 4.99 -0.92
C THR A 164 19.49 6.27 -1.53
N HIS A 165 18.36 6.79 -1.04
CA HIS A 165 17.83 8.07 -1.48
C HIS A 165 17.99 9.16 -0.42
N ASP A 166 18.92 10.10 -0.68
CA ASP A 166 18.84 11.48 -0.16
C ASP A 166 17.78 12.28 -0.94
N GLY A 167 16.64 11.64 -1.22
CA GLY A 167 15.54 12.17 -2.01
C GLY A 167 14.45 12.77 -1.13
N PRO A 168 13.49 13.52 -1.71
CA PRO A 168 12.47 14.26 -0.96
C PRO A 168 11.37 13.36 -0.32
N GLY A 169 11.66 12.09 -0.02
CA GLY A 169 10.66 11.16 0.51
C GLY A 169 9.45 10.94 -0.41
N LEU A 170 9.66 11.01 -1.73
CA LEU A 170 8.62 10.88 -2.76
C LEU A 170 9.07 9.95 -3.87
N PRO A 171 8.15 9.29 -4.60
CA PRO A 171 8.51 8.45 -5.73
C PRO A 171 9.36 9.24 -6.74
N PRO A 172 10.58 8.77 -7.08
CA PRO A 172 11.42 9.46 -8.05
C PRO A 172 10.82 9.35 -9.46
N ALA A 173 11.25 10.23 -10.37
CA ALA A 173 10.75 10.24 -11.75
C ALA A 173 11.06 8.94 -12.54
N SER A 174 12.04 8.16 -12.08
CA SER A 174 12.37 6.84 -12.60
C SER A 174 11.26 5.80 -12.32
N VAL A 175 10.48 5.97 -11.26
CA VAL A 175 9.33 5.12 -10.94
C VAL A 175 8.17 5.49 -11.86
N ARG A 176 7.97 4.67 -12.89
CA ARG A 176 6.88 4.84 -13.86
C ARG A 176 5.78 3.81 -13.66
N LEU A 177 4.61 4.27 -13.23
CA LEU A 177 3.41 3.45 -13.16
C LEU A 177 2.72 3.38 -14.53
N PRO A 178 1.96 2.32 -14.85
CA PRO A 178 1.07 2.29 -16.01
C PRO A 178 0.00 3.39 -15.95
N ARG A 179 -0.60 3.73 -17.11
CA ARG A 179 -1.78 4.62 -17.12
C ARG A 179 -2.94 3.95 -16.37
N HIS A 180 -3.74 4.76 -15.68
CA HIS A 180 -4.90 4.28 -14.91
C HIS A 180 -4.56 3.24 -13.82
N ALA A 181 -3.30 3.18 -13.37
CA ALA A 181 -2.89 2.30 -12.29
C ALA A 181 -3.49 2.75 -10.93
N GLN A 182 -3.47 1.83 -9.97
CA GLN A 182 -3.75 2.10 -8.57
C GLN A 182 -2.44 2.19 -7.79
N ALA A 183 -2.27 3.22 -6.95
CA ALA A 183 -1.05 3.46 -6.19
C ALA A 183 -1.32 3.67 -4.69
N VAL A 184 -0.45 3.14 -3.83
CA VAL A 184 -0.45 3.46 -2.40
C VAL A 184 0.95 3.89 -2.00
N LEU A 185 1.09 5.13 -1.52
CA LEU A 185 2.37 5.75 -1.20
C LEU A 185 2.49 5.89 0.33
N PHE A 186 3.51 5.27 0.91
CA PHE A 186 3.82 5.37 2.34
C PHE A 186 5.04 6.27 2.55
N GLY A 187 4.94 7.25 3.45
CA GLY A 187 6.06 8.11 3.83
C GLY A 187 5.69 9.02 4.99
N ASP A 188 6.61 9.86 5.46
CA ASP A 188 6.30 10.87 6.47
C ASP A 188 5.60 12.11 5.89
N LEU A 189 5.73 12.32 4.57
CA LEU A 189 5.11 13.41 3.81
C LEU A 189 5.39 14.80 4.42
N LEU A 190 6.60 14.98 4.99
CA LEU A 190 7.05 16.24 5.56
C LEU A 190 7.79 17.14 4.56
N SER A 191 8.00 16.66 3.33
CA SER A 191 8.50 17.46 2.22
C SER A 191 7.63 18.69 1.92
N PRO A 192 8.20 19.75 1.32
CA PRO A 192 7.44 20.91 0.87
C PRO A 192 6.24 20.52 -0.01
N LEU A 193 5.07 21.14 0.25
CA LEU A 193 3.81 20.79 -0.39
C LEU A 193 3.86 20.90 -1.92
N ASP A 194 4.59 21.86 -2.46
CA ASP A 194 4.80 22.04 -3.91
C ASP A 194 5.48 20.82 -4.55
N ARG A 195 6.43 20.19 -3.85
CA ARG A 195 7.09 18.97 -4.34
C ARG A 195 6.16 17.76 -4.28
N ILE A 196 5.36 17.66 -3.22
CA ILE A 196 4.36 16.60 -3.06
C ILE A 196 3.30 16.73 -4.14
N GLU A 197 2.78 17.95 -4.35
CA GLU A 197 1.82 18.27 -5.40
C GLU A 197 2.36 17.92 -6.78
N ALA A 198 3.59 18.33 -7.11
CA ALA A 198 4.21 17.99 -8.38
C ALA A 198 4.36 16.47 -8.58
N SER A 199 4.69 15.72 -7.51
CA SER A 199 4.80 14.26 -7.57
C SER A 199 3.45 13.58 -7.78
N VAL A 200 2.42 14.01 -7.04
CA VAL A 200 1.05 13.51 -7.17
C VAL A 200 0.49 13.86 -8.55
N ALA A 201 0.63 15.11 -9.01
CA ALA A 201 0.19 15.58 -10.32
C ALA A 201 0.84 14.81 -11.47
N ARG A 202 2.13 14.46 -11.36
CA ARG A 202 2.83 13.62 -12.33
C ARG A 202 2.19 12.23 -12.46
N LEU A 203 1.73 11.65 -11.36
CA LEU A 203 1.08 10.34 -11.34
C LEU A 203 -0.38 10.46 -11.80
N SER A 204 -1.16 11.36 -11.19
CA SER A 204 -2.58 11.56 -11.48
C SER A 204 -2.83 12.05 -12.90
N GLY A 205 -1.94 12.84 -13.50
CA GLY A 205 -1.99 13.24 -14.91
C GLY A 205 -1.92 12.08 -15.91
N ARG A 206 -1.53 10.87 -15.45
CA ARG A 206 -1.58 9.63 -16.23
C ARG A 206 -2.82 8.79 -15.91
N GLY A 207 -3.79 9.37 -15.22
CA GLY A 207 -4.99 8.72 -14.71
C GLY A 207 -4.74 7.82 -13.50
N VAL A 208 -3.55 7.84 -12.88
CA VAL A 208 -3.26 7.03 -11.70
C VAL A 208 -4.14 7.50 -10.56
N ARG A 209 -4.90 6.58 -9.99
CA ARG A 209 -5.61 6.78 -8.72
C ARG A 209 -4.70 6.34 -7.59
N GLY A 210 -4.84 6.94 -6.42
CA GLY A 210 -3.99 6.54 -5.33
C GLY A 210 -4.42 6.98 -3.95
N HIS A 211 -3.64 6.51 -2.99
CA HIS A 211 -3.82 6.74 -1.58
C HIS A 211 -2.48 7.12 -0.95
N LEU A 212 -2.45 8.21 -0.20
CA LEU A 212 -1.30 8.65 0.58
C LEU A 212 -1.42 8.13 2.01
N VAL A 213 -0.33 7.60 2.56
CA VAL A 213 -0.26 7.20 3.96
C VAL A 213 0.87 7.97 4.63
N GLN A 214 0.49 8.95 5.45
CA GLN A 214 1.44 9.64 6.32
C GLN A 214 1.72 8.77 7.55
N VAL A 215 2.99 8.43 7.78
CA VAL A 215 3.45 7.71 8.98
C VAL A 215 4.37 8.63 9.77
N LEU A 216 3.94 9.06 10.97
CA LEU A 216 4.75 9.88 11.87
C LEU A 216 5.02 9.17 13.19
N ASP A 217 6.11 9.54 13.85
CA ASP A 217 6.34 9.18 15.23
C ASP A 217 5.68 10.20 16.19
N PRO A 218 5.16 9.79 17.36
CA PRO A 218 4.52 10.72 18.31
C PRO A 218 5.40 11.90 18.74
N GLY A 219 6.73 11.73 18.76
CA GLY A 219 7.67 12.79 19.08
C GLY A 219 7.78 13.87 18.00
N GLU A 220 7.59 13.50 16.73
CA GLU A 220 7.48 14.45 15.61
C GLU A 220 6.18 15.24 15.72
N GLU A 221 5.07 14.60 16.10
CA GLU A 221 3.77 15.27 16.17
C GLU A 221 3.62 16.19 17.41
N THR A 222 4.13 15.74 18.56
CA THR A 222 3.83 16.40 19.85
C THR A 222 4.94 17.30 20.37
N LEU A 223 6.17 17.15 19.85
CA LEU A 223 7.42 17.71 20.41
C LEU A 223 7.44 17.66 21.95
N PRO A 224 7.56 16.45 22.55
CA PRO A 224 7.51 16.25 23.99
C PRO A 224 8.84 16.63 24.67
N TYR A 225 9.61 17.55 24.09
CA TYR A 225 10.87 18.02 24.61
C TYR A 225 10.70 19.39 25.27
N ALA A 226 11.49 19.65 26.31
CA ALA A 226 11.47 20.88 27.08
C ALA A 226 12.87 21.47 27.23
N GLY A 227 12.95 22.79 27.40
CA GLY A 227 14.22 23.49 27.58
C GLY A 227 15.10 23.52 26.32
N ARG A 228 16.43 23.49 26.52
CA ARG A 228 17.42 23.63 25.43
C ARG A 228 17.69 22.29 24.76
N VAL A 229 17.28 22.15 23.51
CA VAL A 229 17.40 20.90 22.75
C VAL A 229 18.13 21.15 21.44
N ARG A 230 19.07 20.28 21.10
CA ARG A 230 19.72 20.27 19.80
C ARG A 230 19.08 19.19 18.93
N PHE A 231 18.32 19.61 17.93
CA PHE A 231 17.83 18.74 16.87
C PHE A 231 18.95 18.51 15.86
N LYS A 232 19.10 17.27 15.40
CA LYS A 232 20.04 16.91 14.34
C LYS A 232 19.23 16.50 13.12
N GLY A 233 19.45 17.18 12.01
CA GLY A 233 18.90 16.81 10.71
C GLY A 233 19.33 15.41 10.31
N LEU A 234 18.42 14.68 9.68
CA LEU A 234 18.62 13.30 9.25
C LEU A 234 19.06 13.22 7.79
N GLU A 235 18.85 14.30 7.03
CA GLU A 235 19.12 14.39 5.59
C GLU A 235 20.16 15.49 5.29
N GLY A 236 21.13 15.65 6.19
CA GLY A 236 22.20 16.64 6.05
C GLY A 236 21.79 18.08 6.40
N GLU A 237 20.62 18.29 7.02
CA GLU A 237 20.10 19.63 7.35
C GLU A 237 20.84 20.34 8.52
N GLY A 238 21.96 19.79 8.97
CA GLY A 238 22.75 20.33 10.07
C GLY A 238 22.14 20.07 11.45
N SER A 239 22.46 20.90 12.43
CA SER A 239 21.84 20.82 13.76
C SER A 239 21.17 22.13 14.14
N LEU A 240 19.90 22.06 14.53
CA LEU A 240 19.14 23.20 15.03
C LEU A 240 19.15 23.19 16.55
N LEU A 241 19.79 24.19 17.16
CA LEU A 241 19.73 24.39 18.60
C LEU A 241 18.54 25.27 18.94
N VAL A 242 17.53 24.71 19.62
CA VAL A 242 16.38 25.45 20.12
C VAL A 242 16.59 25.75 21.61
N PRO A 243 16.73 27.02 22.02
CA PRO A 243 16.98 27.38 23.43
C PRO A 243 15.83 27.01 24.38
N ARG A 244 14.59 27.03 23.90
CA ARG A 244 13.38 26.67 24.65
C ARG A 244 12.35 26.04 23.71
N VAL A 245 12.27 24.71 23.68
CA VAL A 245 11.33 23.98 22.80
C VAL A 245 9.87 24.26 23.13
N ASP A 246 9.56 24.47 24.42
CA ASP A 246 8.19 24.77 24.85
C ASP A 246 7.62 26.02 24.16
N GLY A 247 8.48 27.00 23.85
CA GLY A 247 8.07 28.25 23.19
C GLY A 247 7.81 28.13 21.69
N VAL A 248 8.19 27.01 21.05
CA VAL A 248 7.95 26.77 19.61
C VAL A 248 6.96 25.64 19.34
N ARG A 249 6.47 24.96 20.40
CA ARG A 249 5.61 23.79 20.27
C ARG A 249 4.30 24.10 19.55
N ASP A 250 3.65 25.21 19.88
CA ASP A 250 2.38 25.57 19.28
C ASP A 250 2.55 25.99 17.82
N ALA A 251 3.56 26.82 17.52
CA ALA A 251 3.91 27.17 16.13
C ALA A 251 4.27 25.94 15.27
N TYR A 252 4.96 24.95 15.86
CA TYR A 252 5.23 23.70 15.16
C TYR A 252 3.94 22.93 14.87
N ARG A 253 3.04 22.80 15.86
CA ARG A 253 1.76 22.09 15.70
C ARG A 253 0.89 22.76 14.64
N GLU A 254 0.86 24.09 14.61
CA GLU A 254 0.18 24.87 13.56
C GLU A 254 0.79 24.56 12.18
N ARG A 255 2.11 24.51 12.07
CA ARG A 255 2.79 24.17 10.80
C ARG A 255 2.50 22.73 10.36
N LEU A 256 2.47 21.78 11.29
CA LEU A 256 2.12 20.38 10.99
C LEU A 256 0.65 20.24 10.59
N ALA A 257 -0.26 20.99 11.23
CA ALA A 257 -1.66 21.04 10.84
C ALA A 257 -1.82 21.61 9.43
N ALA A 258 -1.16 22.74 9.13
CA ALA A 258 -1.15 23.33 7.79
C ALA A 258 -0.56 22.37 6.73
N GLN A 259 0.50 21.62 7.07
CA GLN A 259 1.04 20.57 6.21
C GLN A 259 -0.02 19.50 5.91
N ARG A 260 -0.72 18.98 6.94
CA ARG A 260 -1.77 17.96 6.78
C ARG A 260 -2.96 18.45 5.97
N ASP A 261 -3.38 19.69 6.19
CA ASP A 261 -4.45 20.32 5.42
C ASP A 261 -4.04 20.47 3.94
N GLY A 262 -2.79 20.87 3.69
CA GLY A 262 -2.20 20.90 2.35
C GLY A 262 -2.18 19.52 1.69
N LEU A 263 -1.74 18.48 2.40
CA LEU A 263 -1.77 17.09 1.91
C LEU A 263 -3.19 16.64 1.55
N ALA A 264 -4.17 16.95 2.40
CA ALA A 264 -5.57 16.63 2.15
C ALA A 264 -6.10 17.38 0.91
N GLY A 265 -5.69 18.65 0.73
CA GLY A 265 -5.98 19.44 -0.46
C GLY A 265 -5.42 18.81 -1.74
N ILE A 266 -4.13 18.45 -1.74
CA ILE A 266 -3.44 17.80 -2.86
C ILE A 266 -4.11 16.46 -3.20
N ALA A 267 -4.37 15.62 -2.20
CA ALA A 267 -5.03 14.33 -2.41
C ALA A 267 -6.41 14.52 -3.04
N ARG A 268 -7.24 15.41 -2.48
CA ARG A 268 -8.59 15.70 -2.99
C ARG A 268 -8.57 16.21 -4.43
N ALA A 269 -7.67 17.15 -4.75
CA ALA A 269 -7.54 17.70 -6.10
C ALA A 269 -7.17 16.63 -7.15
N ALA A 270 -6.41 15.60 -6.74
CA ALA A 270 -6.04 14.47 -7.58
C ALA A 270 -7.08 13.33 -7.60
N GLY A 271 -8.18 13.42 -6.85
CA GLY A 271 -9.12 12.30 -6.63
C GLY A 271 -8.51 11.15 -5.83
N TRP A 272 -7.50 11.45 -5.01
CA TRP A 272 -6.81 10.53 -4.12
C TRP A 272 -7.32 10.69 -2.69
N THR A 273 -6.98 9.72 -1.84
CA THR A 273 -7.32 9.71 -0.42
C THR A 273 -6.06 9.78 0.46
N LEU A 274 -6.21 10.14 1.73
CA LEU A 274 -5.13 10.32 2.69
C LEU A 274 -5.45 9.61 4.01
N THR A 275 -4.53 8.79 4.50
CA THR A 275 -4.55 8.22 5.86
C THR A 275 -3.41 8.80 6.67
N LEU A 276 -3.70 9.21 7.91
CA LEU A 276 -2.70 9.63 8.89
C LEU A 276 -2.51 8.51 9.92
N HIS A 277 -1.26 8.14 10.17
CA HIS A 277 -0.93 7.09 11.13
C HIS A 277 0.25 7.51 12.01
N ARG A 278 0.15 7.20 13.30
CA ARG A 278 1.24 7.36 14.25
C ARG A 278 1.80 6.02 14.70
N THR A 279 3.12 5.94 14.87
CA THR A 279 3.81 4.69 15.24
C THR A 279 3.40 4.12 16.61
N ASP A 280 2.88 4.95 17.52
CA ASP A 280 2.35 4.55 18.83
C ASP A 280 0.92 3.98 18.78
N LYS A 281 0.24 4.10 17.64
CA LYS A 281 -1.13 3.58 17.46
C LYS A 281 -1.11 2.15 16.90
N PRO A 282 -2.16 1.35 17.16
CA PRO A 282 -2.28 0.02 16.57
C PRO A 282 -2.29 0.10 15.03
N PRO A 283 -1.48 -0.71 14.31
CA PRO A 283 -1.43 -0.69 12.85
C PRO A 283 -2.74 -1.11 12.19
N GLN A 284 -3.60 -1.83 12.92
CA GLN A 284 -4.93 -2.24 12.50
C GLN A 284 -5.78 -1.04 12.04
N MET A 285 -5.64 0.10 12.72
CA MET A 285 -6.41 1.30 12.38
C MET A 285 -6.06 1.81 10.98
N ALA A 286 -4.76 1.96 10.68
CA ALA A 286 -4.32 2.42 9.37
C ALA A 286 -4.66 1.41 8.27
N LEU A 287 -4.53 0.11 8.56
CA LEU A 287 -4.89 -0.93 7.60
C LEU A 287 -6.40 -0.96 7.31
N LEU A 288 -7.25 -0.71 8.32
CA LEU A 288 -8.69 -0.60 8.14
C LEU A 288 -9.05 0.64 7.29
N SER A 289 -8.47 1.81 7.59
CA SER A 289 -8.66 3.02 6.77
C SER A 289 -8.25 2.79 5.31
N LEU A 290 -7.12 2.10 5.09
CA LEU A 290 -6.67 1.69 3.76
C LEU A 290 -7.65 0.74 3.07
N TRP A 291 -8.15 -0.25 3.81
CA TRP A 291 -9.11 -1.21 3.28
C TRP A 291 -10.38 -0.50 2.81
N THR A 292 -10.97 0.36 3.64
CA THR A 292 -12.18 1.14 3.30
C THR A 292 -11.95 2.07 2.11
N ALA A 293 -10.83 2.79 2.09
CA ALA A 293 -10.50 3.72 1.01
C ALA A 293 -10.29 3.02 -0.34
N LEU A 294 -9.73 1.80 -0.31
CA LEU A 294 -9.45 1.04 -1.53
C LEU A 294 -10.62 0.17 -1.98
N SER A 295 -11.49 -0.28 -1.07
CA SER A 295 -12.71 -1.04 -1.41
C SER A 295 -13.84 -0.15 -1.95
N GLY A 296 -13.73 1.17 -1.83
CA GLY A 296 -14.74 2.13 -2.25
C GLY A 296 -15.96 2.22 -1.33
N GLU A 297 -15.84 1.67 -0.11
CA GLU A 297 -16.89 1.70 0.93
C GLU A 297 -16.76 2.94 1.85
N GLY A 298 -16.17 4.03 1.35
CA GLY A 298 -15.83 5.23 2.12
C GLY A 298 -16.44 6.51 1.60
#